data_AF-A0A535T046-F1
#
_entry.id   AF-A0A535T046-F1
#
_cell.length_a   1.000
_cell.length_b   1.000
_cell.length_c   1.000
_cell.angle_alpha   90.00
_cell.angle_beta   90.00
_cell.angle_gamma   90.00
#
_symmetry.space_group_name_H-M   'P 1'
#
loop_
_entity.id
_entity.type
_entity.pdbx_description
1 polymer ?
#
loop_
_entity_poly.entity_id
_entity_poly.type
_entity_poly.pdbx_seq_one_letter_code
_entity_poly.pdbx_strand_id
1 'polypeptide(L)'
;MTTDDQIEINVHDDAAALARILALPPQARLAALAEMHGISTFDQVAMARLQQTHESGDGLRVTADDRRYAPALQRLVEAGAWGQLRRDLARAWEYQRSVLPGIRHPDRIDVTLTLGNPDDPVFVERTHGYYGMGAVPGTIFLVAWPTDYNLTRIGACAVHELAHNLRTPNIETGFNLAEWVIHEGLAEVFTVEVCGPESTGAWYADVTGPVLDAAFEKVTGAFDTGSGFREWT
;
A
#
# COMPACT_ATOMS: atom_id res chain seq x y z
N MET A 1 -2.92 -10.17 -18.18
CA MET A 1 -1.59 -10.71 -17.82
C MET A 1 -0.86 -10.88 -19.11
N THR A 2 0.27 -10.21 -19.24
CA THR A 2 1.07 -10.18 -20.45
C THR A 2 2.54 -10.37 -20.11
N THR A 3 3.36 -10.51 -21.14
CA THR A 3 4.83 -10.53 -21.11
C THR A 3 5.41 -9.53 -22.10
N ASP A 4 4.58 -8.62 -22.61
CA ASP A 4 5.08 -7.50 -23.41
C ASP A 4 5.75 -6.45 -22.52
N ASP A 5 6.24 -5.37 -23.13
CA ASP A 5 7.00 -4.34 -22.45
C ASP A 5 6.14 -3.11 -22.05
N GLN A 6 4.80 -3.24 -22.11
CA GLN A 6 3.84 -2.17 -21.86
C GLN A 6 2.92 -2.51 -20.68
N ILE A 7 3.04 -1.72 -19.62
CA ILE A 7 2.10 -1.71 -18.50
C ILE A 7 1.41 -0.35 -18.42
N GLU A 8 0.10 -0.35 -18.20
CA GLU A 8 -0.64 0.87 -17.83
C GLU A 8 -0.65 1.01 -16.31
N ILE A 9 0.06 1.99 -15.75
CA ILE A 9 -0.02 2.31 -14.31
C ILE A 9 -0.89 3.56 -14.16
N ASN A 10 -2.13 3.37 -13.71
CA ASN A 10 -3.10 4.44 -13.52
C ASN A 10 -3.13 4.89 -12.05
N VAL A 11 -2.49 6.01 -11.75
CA VAL A 11 -2.59 6.67 -10.44
C VAL A 11 -3.80 7.58 -10.41
N HIS A 12 -4.82 7.17 -9.65
CA HIS A 12 -6.09 7.90 -9.50
C HIS A 12 -5.86 9.24 -8.80
N ASP A 13 -6.34 10.33 -9.40
CA ASP A 13 -6.24 11.68 -8.83
C ASP A 13 -7.37 11.96 -7.83
N ASP A 14 -7.37 11.22 -6.75
CA ASP A 14 -8.48 11.21 -5.79
C ASP A 14 -8.46 12.39 -4.81
N ALA A 15 -7.41 13.20 -4.80
CA ALA A 15 -7.24 14.29 -3.83
C ALA A 15 -8.46 15.23 -3.78
N ALA A 16 -8.95 15.65 -4.94
CA ALA A 16 -10.13 16.51 -5.02
C ALA A 16 -11.42 15.80 -4.58
N ALA A 17 -11.55 14.49 -4.84
CA ALA A 17 -12.70 13.70 -4.42
C ALA A 17 -12.71 13.49 -2.91
N LEU A 18 -11.57 13.13 -2.33
CA LEU A 18 -11.36 13.01 -0.89
C LEU A 18 -11.69 14.32 -0.17
N ALA A 19 -11.23 15.47 -0.69
CA ALA A 19 -11.53 16.78 -0.11
C ALA A 19 -13.04 17.06 -0.09
N ARG A 20 -13.75 16.71 -1.18
CA ARG A 20 -15.23 16.83 -1.23
C ARG A 20 -15.89 15.92 -0.20
N ILE A 21 -15.48 14.66 -0.09
CA ILE A 21 -16.03 13.71 0.90
C ILE A 21 -15.87 14.26 2.32
N LEU A 22 -14.70 14.80 2.66
CA LEU A 22 -14.45 15.36 4.00
C LEU A 22 -15.30 16.60 4.32
N ALA A 23 -15.74 17.34 3.31
CA ALA A 23 -16.63 18.50 3.48
C ALA A 23 -18.12 18.13 3.62
N LEU A 24 -18.50 16.89 3.26
CA LEU A 24 -19.88 16.41 3.41
C LEU A 24 -20.22 16.10 4.87
N PRO A 25 -21.50 16.16 5.26
CA PRO A 25 -21.93 15.64 6.55
C PRO A 25 -21.78 14.10 6.59
N PRO A 26 -21.52 13.47 7.75
CA PRO A 26 -21.19 12.04 7.87
C PRO A 26 -22.14 11.09 7.10
N GLN A 27 -23.45 11.35 7.13
CA GLN A 27 -24.46 10.52 6.46
C GLN A 27 -24.33 10.47 4.92
N ALA A 28 -23.61 11.42 4.30
CA ALA A 28 -23.41 11.48 2.85
C ALA A 28 -22.04 10.95 2.40
N ARG A 29 -21.10 10.74 3.34
CA ARG A 29 -19.70 10.40 3.02
C ARG A 29 -19.55 9.03 2.40
N LEU A 30 -20.22 8.02 2.92
CA LEU A 30 -20.11 6.65 2.40
C LEU A 30 -20.61 6.54 0.94
N ALA A 31 -21.71 7.23 0.60
CA ALA A 31 -22.21 7.26 -0.77
C ALA A 31 -21.24 7.96 -1.73
N ALA A 32 -20.66 9.09 -1.30
CA ALA A 32 -19.66 9.81 -2.11
C ALA A 32 -18.34 9.03 -2.25
N LEU A 33 -17.93 8.29 -1.21
CA LEU A 33 -16.79 7.37 -1.28
C LEU A 33 -17.07 6.22 -2.25
N ALA A 34 -18.28 5.65 -2.23
CA ALA A 34 -18.67 4.61 -3.17
C ALA A 34 -18.64 5.12 -4.61
N GLU A 35 -19.15 6.32 -4.88
CA GLU A 35 -19.08 6.96 -6.18
C GLU A 35 -17.62 7.12 -6.66
N MET A 36 -16.71 7.57 -5.78
CA MET A 36 -15.29 7.69 -6.09
C MET A 36 -14.67 6.34 -6.51
N HIS A 37 -15.07 5.24 -5.89
CA HIS A 37 -14.62 3.89 -6.22
C HIS A 37 -15.44 3.20 -7.33
N GLY A 38 -16.41 3.89 -7.94
CA GLY A 38 -17.29 3.29 -8.96
C GLY A 38 -18.24 2.21 -8.42
N ILE A 39 -18.49 2.20 -7.11
CA ILE A 39 -19.38 1.25 -6.43
C ILE A 39 -20.81 1.81 -6.43
N SER A 40 -21.75 1.01 -6.93
CA SER A 40 -23.18 1.34 -6.90
C SER A 40 -23.71 1.31 -5.47
N THR A 41 -24.46 2.34 -5.06
CA THR A 41 -25.14 2.37 -3.74
C THR A 41 -26.22 1.31 -3.60
N PHE A 42 -26.65 0.68 -4.70
CA PHE A 42 -27.58 -0.45 -4.66
C PHE A 42 -26.87 -1.78 -4.34
N ASP A 43 -25.55 -1.86 -4.50
CA ASP A 43 -24.77 -3.03 -4.11
C ASP A 43 -24.45 -2.99 -2.61
N GLN A 44 -25.36 -3.54 -1.81
CA GLN A 44 -25.25 -3.53 -0.35
C GLN A 44 -24.02 -4.30 0.17
N VAL A 45 -23.55 -5.31 -0.56
CA VAL A 45 -22.38 -6.10 -0.16
C VAL A 45 -21.11 -5.29 -0.36
N ALA A 46 -20.96 -4.65 -1.53
CA ALA A 46 -19.83 -3.79 -1.80
C ALA A 46 -19.81 -2.56 -0.88
N MET A 47 -20.97 -1.95 -0.63
CA MET A 47 -21.11 -0.83 0.31
C MET A 47 -20.70 -1.20 1.74
N ALA A 48 -21.16 -2.35 2.24
CA ALA A 48 -20.81 -2.83 3.58
C ALA A 48 -19.31 -3.12 3.69
N ARG A 49 -18.70 -3.73 2.66
CA ARG A 49 -17.26 -3.99 2.62
C ARG A 49 -16.45 -2.69 2.59
N LEU A 50 -16.85 -1.73 1.74
CA LEU A 50 -16.18 -0.42 1.65
C LEU A 50 -16.20 0.30 3.01
N GLN A 51 -17.36 0.34 3.66
CA GLN A 51 -17.47 0.90 5.00
C GLN A 51 -16.59 0.15 6.00
N GLN A 52 -16.64 -1.19 6.00
CA GLN A 52 -15.85 -2.00 6.92
C GLN A 52 -14.34 -1.73 6.77
N THR A 53 -13.83 -1.68 5.54
CA THR A 53 -12.42 -1.37 5.26
C THR A 53 -12.02 -0.03 5.86
N HIS A 54 -12.80 1.03 5.58
CA HIS A 54 -12.50 2.37 6.07
C HIS A 54 -12.65 2.54 7.59
N GLU A 55 -13.59 1.84 8.21
CA GLU A 55 -13.79 1.91 9.65
C GLU A 55 -12.83 1.00 10.43
N SER A 56 -12.19 0.02 9.78
CA SER A 56 -11.23 -0.91 10.40
C SER A 56 -9.77 -0.45 10.37
N GLY A 57 -9.48 0.76 9.86
CA GLY A 57 -8.13 1.34 9.85
C GLY A 57 -7.52 1.49 8.45
N ASP A 58 -7.99 0.71 7.48
CA ASP A 58 -7.53 0.74 6.08
C ASP A 58 -8.10 1.92 5.28
N GLY A 59 -8.43 3.03 5.93
CA GLY A 59 -8.97 4.20 5.27
C GLY A 59 -9.50 5.27 6.22
N LEU A 60 -10.03 6.34 5.64
CA LEU A 60 -10.60 7.45 6.39
C LEU A 60 -11.97 7.06 6.92
N ARG A 61 -12.22 7.31 8.20
CA ARG A 61 -13.52 7.07 8.82
C ARG A 61 -14.58 7.98 8.19
N VAL A 62 -15.63 7.37 7.66
CA VAL A 62 -16.72 8.09 6.96
C VAL A 62 -17.92 8.34 7.86
N THR A 63 -18.03 7.62 8.98
CA THR A 63 -19.15 7.73 9.93
C THR A 63 -18.93 8.73 11.05
N ALA A 64 -17.70 9.24 11.22
CA ALA A 64 -17.34 10.16 12.30
C ALA A 64 -16.77 11.48 11.76
N ASP A 65 -17.06 12.59 12.45
CA ASP A 65 -16.40 13.86 12.20
C ASP A 65 -15.04 13.92 12.89
N ASP A 66 -14.00 14.16 12.10
CA ASP A 66 -12.66 14.40 12.60
C ASP A 66 -12.01 15.55 11.82
N ARG A 67 -11.78 16.64 12.54
CA ARG A 67 -11.23 17.89 11.97
C ARG A 67 -9.78 17.74 11.50
N ARG A 68 -9.09 16.65 11.87
CA ARG A 68 -7.71 16.39 11.49
C ARG A 68 -7.58 15.94 10.03
N TYR A 69 -8.60 15.33 9.43
CA TYR A 69 -8.50 14.78 8.07
C TYR A 69 -8.27 15.83 6.99
N ALA A 70 -8.99 16.96 7.02
CA ALA A 70 -8.85 17.97 5.97
C ALA A 70 -7.43 18.60 5.93
N PRO A 71 -6.84 19.04 7.07
CA PRO A 71 -5.44 19.45 7.11
C PRO A 71 -4.47 18.34 6.71
N ALA A 72 -4.74 17.08 7.09
CA ALA A 72 -3.90 15.95 6.70
C ALA A 72 -3.90 15.73 5.18
N LEU A 73 -5.07 15.75 4.53
CA LEU A 73 -5.16 15.65 3.08
C LEU A 73 -4.38 16.78 2.39
N GLN A 74 -4.51 18.01 2.91
CA GLN A 74 -3.78 19.17 2.38
C GLN A 74 -2.27 18.96 2.44
N ARG A 75 -1.72 18.40 3.53
CA ARG A 75 -0.28 18.08 3.63
C ARG A 75 0.16 17.08 2.56
N LEU A 76 -0.63 16.04 2.27
CA LEU A 76 -0.31 15.08 1.20
C LEU A 76 -0.32 15.74 -0.18
N VAL A 77 -1.27 16.64 -0.43
CA VAL A 77 -1.35 17.42 -1.67
C VAL A 77 -0.15 18.36 -1.82
N GLU A 78 0.20 19.09 -0.78
CA GLU A 78 1.34 20.02 -0.76
C GLU A 78 2.69 19.29 -0.93
N ALA A 79 2.83 18.09 -0.36
CA ALA A 79 3.98 17.22 -0.60
C ALA A 79 3.99 16.55 -1.98
N GLY A 80 2.94 16.76 -2.78
CA GLY A 80 2.81 16.19 -4.11
C GLY A 80 2.75 14.67 -4.11
N ALA A 81 2.09 14.05 -3.12
CA ALA A 81 2.04 12.59 -2.93
C ALA A 81 1.64 11.83 -4.21
N TRP A 82 0.56 12.23 -4.88
CA TRP A 82 0.15 11.65 -6.18
C TRP A 82 1.19 11.86 -7.29
N GLY A 83 1.92 12.97 -7.26
CA GLY A 83 3.05 13.19 -8.15
C GLY A 83 4.22 12.25 -7.87
N GLN A 84 4.50 11.96 -6.60
CA GLN A 84 5.51 10.96 -6.20
C GLN A 84 5.13 9.57 -6.76
N LEU A 85 3.90 9.13 -6.53
CA LEU A 85 3.37 7.86 -7.05
C LEU A 85 3.63 7.71 -8.55
N ARG A 86 3.19 8.69 -9.36
CA ARG A 86 3.36 8.65 -10.82
C ARG A 86 4.81 8.57 -11.24
N ARG A 87 5.68 9.40 -10.64
CA ARG A 87 7.10 9.46 -11.00
C ARG A 87 7.84 8.18 -10.61
N ASP A 88 7.64 7.71 -9.39
CA ASP A 88 8.43 6.61 -8.85
C ASP A 88 7.99 5.26 -9.41
N LEU A 89 6.69 5.05 -9.64
CA LEU A 89 6.19 3.86 -10.34
C LEU A 89 6.66 3.80 -11.80
N ALA A 90 6.64 4.94 -12.51
CA ALA A 90 7.16 4.99 -13.88
C ALA A 90 8.66 4.66 -13.93
N ARG A 91 9.44 5.23 -13.01
CA ARG A 91 10.87 4.94 -12.86
C ARG A 91 11.13 3.46 -12.53
N ALA A 92 10.34 2.88 -11.62
CA ALA A 92 10.45 1.48 -11.24
C ALA A 92 10.15 0.53 -12.41
N TRP A 93 9.10 0.82 -13.18
CA TRP A 93 8.79 0.03 -14.38
C TRP A 93 9.88 0.14 -15.45
N GLU A 94 10.39 1.35 -15.70
CA GLU A 94 11.50 1.56 -16.64
C GLU A 94 12.74 0.76 -16.20
N TYR A 95 13.06 0.79 -14.91
CA TYR A 95 14.16 0.01 -14.34
C TYR A 95 13.94 -1.50 -14.54
N GLN A 96 12.80 -2.03 -14.08
CA GLN A 96 12.43 -3.44 -14.21
C GLN A 96 12.57 -3.93 -15.64
N ARG A 97 11.98 -3.21 -16.61
CA ARG A 97 12.02 -3.59 -18.03
C ARG A 97 13.45 -3.60 -18.59
N SER A 98 14.31 -2.72 -18.10
CA SER A 98 15.70 -2.66 -18.57
C SER A 98 16.54 -3.85 -18.10
N VAL A 99 16.24 -4.40 -16.92
CA VAL A 99 17.03 -5.48 -16.29
C VAL A 99 16.43 -6.86 -16.52
N LEU A 100 15.10 -6.97 -16.60
CA LEU A 100 14.36 -8.22 -16.78
C LEU A 100 13.17 -8.01 -17.73
N PRO A 101 13.44 -7.84 -19.05
CA PRO A 101 12.40 -7.77 -20.05
C PRO A 101 11.61 -9.08 -20.14
N GLY A 102 10.32 -9.00 -20.48
CA GLY A 102 9.45 -10.17 -20.64
C GLY A 102 8.96 -10.83 -19.34
N ILE A 103 9.15 -10.19 -18.18
CA ILE A 103 8.52 -10.64 -16.93
C ILE A 103 6.99 -10.67 -17.08
N ARG A 104 6.32 -11.65 -16.47
CA ARG A 104 4.85 -11.66 -16.48
C ARG A 104 4.31 -10.57 -15.56
N HIS A 105 3.38 -9.76 -16.03
CA HIS A 105 2.76 -8.69 -15.23
C HIS A 105 1.28 -8.47 -15.62
N PRO A 106 0.48 -7.79 -14.78
CA PRO A 106 -0.84 -7.32 -15.17
C PRO A 106 -0.74 -6.27 -16.29
N ASP A 107 -1.73 -6.22 -17.18
CA ASP A 107 -1.74 -5.27 -18.32
C ASP A 107 -1.96 -3.83 -17.82
N ARG A 108 -2.65 -3.71 -16.68
CA ARG A 108 -2.99 -2.46 -16.01
C ARG A 108 -2.89 -2.62 -14.50
N ILE A 109 -2.37 -1.61 -13.82
CA ILE A 109 -2.38 -1.47 -12.35
C ILE A 109 -3.10 -0.18 -11.98
N ASP A 110 -4.18 -0.29 -11.22
CA ASP A 110 -4.88 0.85 -10.64
C ASP A 110 -4.32 1.16 -9.24
N VAL A 111 -3.87 2.40 -9.06
CA VAL A 111 -3.19 2.87 -7.84
C VAL A 111 -4.04 3.93 -7.15
N THR A 112 -4.44 3.66 -5.92
CA THR A 112 -5.25 4.57 -5.09
C THR A 112 -4.54 4.91 -3.79
N LEU A 113 -4.72 6.15 -3.32
CA LEU A 113 -4.18 6.64 -2.05
C LEU A 113 -5.31 7.23 -1.21
N THR A 114 -5.43 6.79 0.04
CA THR A 114 -6.40 7.31 1.01
C THR A 114 -5.72 7.73 2.31
N LEU A 115 -6.47 8.44 3.15
CA LEU A 115 -6.04 8.77 4.51
C LEU A 115 -6.28 7.59 5.45
N GLY A 116 -5.36 7.32 6.39
CA GLY A 116 -5.57 6.31 7.45
C GLY A 116 -6.18 6.87 8.74
N ASN A 117 -6.46 5.99 9.70
CA ASN A 117 -7.00 6.39 11.01
C ASN A 117 -5.89 6.86 11.97
N PRO A 118 -5.79 8.15 12.35
CA PRO A 118 -4.74 8.65 13.24
C PRO A 118 -4.84 8.15 14.69
N ASP A 119 -5.96 7.53 15.07
CA ASP A 119 -6.17 6.98 16.42
C ASP A 119 -5.82 5.48 16.50
N ASP A 120 -5.39 4.85 15.40
CA ASP A 120 -4.93 3.46 15.40
C ASP A 120 -3.43 3.41 15.79
N PRO A 121 -3.09 2.92 16.99
CA PRO A 121 -1.70 2.86 17.44
C PRO A 121 -0.86 1.89 16.62
N VAL A 122 -1.44 0.81 16.09
CA VAL A 122 -0.69 -0.13 15.25
C VAL A 122 -0.26 0.56 13.97
N PHE A 123 -1.19 1.26 13.33
CA PHE A 123 -0.91 2.04 12.13
C PHE A 123 0.11 3.16 12.39
N VAL A 124 -0.11 4.00 13.40
CA VAL A 124 0.76 5.15 13.66
C VAL A 124 2.15 4.74 14.15
N GLU A 125 2.23 3.80 15.09
CA GLU A 125 3.49 3.47 15.76
C GLU A 125 4.30 2.41 15.00
N ARG A 126 3.66 1.41 14.40
CA ARG A 126 4.38 0.30 13.74
C ARG A 126 4.63 0.53 12.26
N THR A 127 3.71 1.21 11.57
CA THR A 127 3.86 1.51 10.14
C THR A 127 4.37 2.93 9.88
N HIS A 128 4.57 3.73 10.94
CA HIS A 128 4.85 5.17 10.84
C HIS A 128 3.76 5.93 10.05
N GLY A 129 2.52 5.47 10.18
CA GLY A 129 1.36 6.05 9.53
C GLY A 129 1.35 5.93 8.02
N TYR A 130 2.00 4.93 7.42
CA TYR A 130 1.83 4.63 5.99
C TYR A 130 2.15 3.18 5.67
N TYR A 131 1.39 2.59 4.75
CA TYR A 131 1.66 1.26 4.18
C TYR A 131 0.91 1.10 2.85
N GLY A 132 1.21 0.02 2.15
CA GLY A 132 0.53 -0.38 0.94
C GLY A 132 0.03 -1.82 0.95
N MET A 133 -0.82 -2.10 -0.03
CA MET A 133 -1.30 -3.43 -0.36
C MET A 133 -1.28 -3.59 -1.88
N GLY A 134 -0.34 -4.39 -2.39
CA GLY A 134 -0.14 -4.68 -3.81
C GLY A 134 0.06 -6.16 -4.14
N ALA A 135 -0.14 -7.06 -3.19
CA ALA A 135 0.03 -8.50 -3.41
C ALA A 135 -0.99 -9.10 -4.40
N VAL A 136 -2.14 -8.42 -4.62
CA VAL A 136 -3.12 -8.78 -5.64
C VAL A 136 -2.77 -8.08 -6.96
N PRO A 137 -2.37 -8.82 -8.02
CA PRO A 137 -1.98 -8.23 -9.28
C PRO A 137 -3.08 -7.37 -9.91
N GLY A 138 -2.70 -6.17 -10.35
CA GLY A 138 -3.57 -5.18 -11.00
C GLY A 138 -4.04 -4.06 -10.08
N THR A 139 -3.68 -4.08 -8.80
CA THR A 139 -4.07 -3.05 -7.84
C THR A 139 -2.94 -2.69 -6.89
N ILE A 140 -2.83 -1.42 -6.56
CA ILE A 140 -2.02 -0.92 -5.43
C ILE A 140 -2.91 0.00 -4.61
N PHE A 141 -3.16 -0.37 -3.35
CA PHE A 141 -3.93 0.45 -2.42
C PHE A 141 -3.01 0.96 -1.30
N LEU A 142 -2.92 2.28 -1.16
CA LEU A 142 -2.06 2.93 -0.18
C LEU A 142 -2.89 3.66 0.87
N VAL A 143 -2.45 3.54 2.11
CA VAL A 143 -3.03 4.26 3.25
C VAL A 143 -1.93 5.12 3.86
N ALA A 144 -2.20 6.40 4.06
CA ALA A 144 -1.23 7.32 4.67
C ALA A 144 -1.89 8.28 5.66
N TRP A 145 -1.21 8.52 6.77
CA TRP A 145 -1.42 9.65 7.64
C TRP A 145 -0.16 10.51 7.61
N PRO A 146 -0.23 11.74 7.11
CA PRO A 146 0.96 12.53 6.82
C PRO A 146 1.76 12.84 8.08
N THR A 147 3.01 12.42 8.08
CA THR A 147 4.04 12.78 9.07
C THR A 147 5.24 13.37 8.33
N ASP A 148 6.07 14.13 9.04
CA ASP A 148 7.30 14.67 8.42
C ASP A 148 8.22 13.55 7.91
N TYR A 149 8.09 12.36 8.50
CA TYR A 149 8.79 11.16 8.08
C TYR A 149 8.24 10.57 6.76
N ASN A 150 6.93 10.37 6.63
CA ASN A 150 6.39 9.62 5.48
C ASN A 150 6.02 10.48 4.27
N LEU A 151 5.93 11.82 4.41
CA LEU A 151 5.50 12.71 3.31
C LEU A 151 6.40 12.63 2.08
N THR A 152 7.67 12.23 2.23
CA THR A 152 8.62 12.05 1.11
C THR A 152 8.77 10.60 0.65
N ARG A 153 8.00 9.66 1.22
CA ARG A 153 8.16 8.21 1.04
C ARG A 153 6.97 7.53 0.40
N ILE A 154 5.92 8.27 0.04
CA ILE A 154 4.69 7.72 -0.53
C ILE A 154 4.95 7.05 -1.89
N GLY A 155 5.79 7.65 -2.73
CA GLY A 155 6.18 7.06 -4.01
C GLY A 155 6.99 5.76 -3.84
N ALA A 156 7.96 5.75 -2.92
CA ALA A 156 8.75 4.56 -2.60
C ALA A 156 7.89 3.41 -2.04
N CYS A 157 6.92 3.72 -1.17
CA CYS A 157 5.93 2.74 -0.72
C CYS A 157 5.20 2.07 -1.88
N ALA A 158 4.82 2.84 -2.91
CA ALA A 158 4.16 2.28 -4.09
C ALA A 158 5.09 1.42 -4.94
N VAL A 159 6.39 1.74 -4.99
CA VAL A 159 7.40 0.92 -5.68
C VAL A 159 7.57 -0.44 -4.99
N HIS A 160 7.51 -0.49 -3.66
CA HIS A 160 7.44 -1.73 -2.90
C HIS A 160 6.23 -2.56 -3.35
N GLU A 161 5.03 -1.97 -3.37
CA GLU A 161 3.81 -2.67 -3.81
C GLU A 161 3.81 -3.08 -5.29
N LEU A 162 4.54 -2.34 -6.14
CA LEU A 162 4.75 -2.73 -7.54
C LEU A 162 5.59 -4.00 -7.63
N ALA A 163 6.61 -4.17 -6.79
CA ALA A 163 7.41 -5.39 -6.76
C ALA A 163 6.53 -6.62 -6.49
N HIS A 164 5.55 -6.50 -5.60
CA HIS A 164 4.56 -7.56 -5.34
C HIS A 164 3.70 -7.85 -6.58
N ASN A 165 3.19 -6.81 -7.24
CA ASN A 165 2.42 -6.94 -8.48
C ASN A 165 3.19 -7.65 -9.60
N LEU A 166 4.51 -7.46 -9.67
CA LEU A 166 5.39 -8.08 -10.65
C LEU A 166 5.81 -9.50 -10.23
N ARG A 167 6.00 -9.74 -8.94
CA ARG A 167 6.51 -11.02 -8.43
C ARG A 167 5.42 -12.08 -8.33
N THR A 168 4.25 -11.74 -7.79
CA THR A 168 3.15 -12.69 -7.55
C THR A 168 2.78 -13.53 -8.79
N PRO A 169 2.65 -12.97 -10.01
CA PRO A 169 2.34 -13.75 -11.21
C PRO A 169 3.44 -14.74 -11.65
N ASN A 170 4.64 -14.65 -11.07
CA ASN A 170 5.82 -15.43 -11.44
C ASN A 170 6.25 -16.44 -10.36
N ILE A 171 5.43 -16.64 -9.32
CA ILE A 171 5.65 -17.64 -8.27
C ILE A 171 4.75 -18.86 -8.54
N GLU A 172 5.35 -20.05 -8.64
CA GLU A 172 4.62 -21.31 -8.87
C GLU A 172 4.38 -22.11 -7.58
N THR A 173 5.14 -21.85 -6.52
CA THR A 173 5.25 -22.69 -5.32
C THR A 173 4.17 -22.47 -4.27
N GLY A 174 3.28 -21.48 -4.48
CA GLY A 174 2.35 -21.00 -3.44
C GLY A 174 3.06 -20.18 -2.35
N PHE A 175 2.28 -19.53 -1.49
CA PHE A 175 2.80 -18.64 -0.44
C PHE A 175 2.80 -19.34 0.93
N ASN A 176 3.97 -19.82 1.37
CA ASN A 176 4.22 -20.20 2.76
C ASN A 176 4.98 -19.07 3.49
N LEU A 177 5.30 -19.24 4.78
CA LEU A 177 5.99 -18.20 5.55
C LEU A 177 7.36 -17.84 4.97
N ALA A 178 8.14 -18.82 4.52
CA ALA A 178 9.45 -18.57 3.90
C ALA A 178 9.31 -17.74 2.61
N GLU A 179 8.29 -18.05 1.80
CA GLU A 179 7.97 -17.30 0.59
C GLU A 179 7.55 -15.85 0.89
N TRP A 180 6.76 -15.63 1.96
CA TRP A 180 6.43 -14.28 2.41
C TRP A 180 7.65 -13.47 2.84
N VAL A 181 8.59 -14.07 3.57
CA VAL A 181 9.85 -13.41 3.95
C VAL A 181 10.64 -12.98 2.71
N ILE A 182 10.72 -13.85 1.69
CA ILE A 182 11.37 -13.54 0.41
C ILE A 182 10.59 -12.45 -0.35
N HIS A 183 9.26 -12.53 -0.35
CA HIS A 183 8.38 -11.59 -1.06
C HIS A 183 8.56 -10.16 -0.53
N GLU A 184 8.42 -9.96 0.79
CA GLU A 184 8.60 -8.66 1.46
C GLU A 184 10.05 -8.17 1.36
N GLY A 185 11.03 -9.05 1.59
CA GLY A 185 12.45 -8.68 1.53
C GLY A 185 12.90 -8.21 0.14
N LEU A 186 12.48 -8.91 -0.92
CA LEU A 186 12.81 -8.52 -2.30
C LEU A 186 12.12 -7.22 -2.73
N ALA A 187 10.88 -6.98 -2.27
CA ALA A 187 10.20 -5.72 -2.54
C ALA A 187 10.93 -4.53 -1.92
N GLU A 188 11.46 -4.69 -0.70
CA GLU A 188 12.27 -3.65 -0.05
C GLU A 188 13.60 -3.41 -0.78
N VAL A 189 14.30 -4.48 -1.18
CA VAL A 189 15.55 -4.38 -1.96
C VAL A 189 15.32 -3.68 -3.30
N PHE A 190 14.26 -4.06 -4.03
CA PHE A 190 13.89 -3.41 -5.29
C PHE A 190 13.60 -1.92 -5.08
N THR A 191 12.91 -1.58 -3.99
CA THR A 191 12.63 -0.18 -3.65
C THR A 191 13.90 0.61 -3.37
N VAL A 192 14.86 0.06 -2.61
CA VAL A 192 16.19 0.68 -2.39
C VAL A 192 16.92 0.90 -3.71
N GLU A 193 16.88 -0.09 -4.60
CA GLU A 193 17.61 -0.04 -5.87
C GLU A 193 17.06 1.03 -6.81
N VAL A 194 15.73 1.19 -6.86
CA VAL A 194 15.06 2.19 -7.70
C VAL A 194 15.07 3.58 -7.07
N CYS A 195 14.80 3.66 -5.77
CA CYS A 195 14.50 4.92 -5.08
C CYS A 195 15.65 5.45 -4.22
N GLY A 196 16.67 4.63 -3.96
CA GLY A 196 17.84 4.98 -3.15
C GLY A 196 17.71 4.52 -1.67
N PRO A 197 18.81 4.50 -0.92
CA PRO A 197 18.84 3.93 0.44
C PRO A 197 18.01 4.68 1.48
N GLU A 198 17.61 5.93 1.22
CA GLU A 198 16.78 6.72 2.13
C GLU A 198 15.27 6.50 1.93
N SER A 199 14.89 5.70 0.92
CA SER A 199 13.51 5.52 0.49
C SER A 199 12.72 4.54 1.34
N THR A 200 13.41 3.65 2.05
CA THR A 200 12.80 2.56 2.81
C THR A 200 12.10 3.05 4.06
N GLY A 201 11.12 2.26 4.49
CA GLY A 201 10.49 2.43 5.79
C GLY A 201 11.45 2.03 6.91
N ALA A 202 11.43 2.75 8.02
CA ALA A 202 12.21 2.45 9.22
C ALA A 202 11.66 1.22 9.97
N TRP A 203 10.72 0.47 9.38
CA TRP A 203 10.01 -0.65 10.01
C TRP A 203 10.96 -1.77 10.47
N TYR A 204 12.09 -1.93 9.78
CA TYR A 204 13.12 -2.90 10.13
C TYR A 204 14.32 -2.27 10.87
N ALA A 205 14.37 -0.94 11.02
CA ALA A 205 15.55 -0.24 11.55
C ALA A 205 15.86 -0.63 13.00
N ASP A 206 14.81 -0.95 13.78
CA ASP A 206 14.96 -1.38 15.17
C ASP A 206 15.19 -2.90 15.32
N VAL A 207 15.09 -3.67 14.22
CA VAL A 207 15.33 -5.12 14.21
C VAL A 207 16.82 -5.39 14.09
N THR A 208 17.56 -5.13 15.17
CA THR A 208 19.03 -5.26 15.23
C THR A 208 19.49 -6.01 16.47
N GLY A 209 20.73 -6.53 16.42
CA GLY A 209 21.36 -7.21 17.55
C GLY A 209 20.50 -8.35 18.12
N PRO A 210 20.30 -8.43 19.45
CA PRO A 210 19.49 -9.50 20.07
C PRO A 210 18.04 -9.55 19.59
N VAL A 211 17.46 -8.43 19.13
CA VAL A 211 16.10 -8.40 18.58
C VAL A 211 16.07 -9.10 17.22
N LEU A 212 17.10 -8.88 16.39
CA LEU A 212 17.25 -9.58 15.12
C LEU A 212 17.44 -11.09 15.35
N ASP A 213 18.30 -11.47 16.30
CA ASP A 213 18.55 -12.89 16.60
C ASP A 213 17.25 -13.58 17.04
N ALA A 214 16.49 -12.97 17.95
CA ALA A 214 15.21 -13.50 18.41
C ALA A 214 14.14 -13.54 17.30
N ALA A 215 14.09 -12.52 16.43
CA ALA A 215 13.19 -12.50 15.28
C ALA A 215 13.55 -13.61 14.29
N PHE A 216 14.83 -13.79 14.00
CA PHE A 216 15.33 -14.84 13.12
C PHE A 216 14.98 -16.23 13.66
N GLU A 217 15.28 -16.52 14.93
CA GLU A 217 14.94 -17.80 15.56
C GLU A 217 13.43 -18.07 15.52
N LYS A 218 12.61 -17.07 15.85
CA LYS A 218 11.15 -17.20 15.85
C LYS A 218 10.60 -17.48 14.44
N VAL A 219 11.03 -16.70 13.45
CA VAL A 219 10.53 -16.80 12.08
C VAL A 219 10.96 -18.11 11.43
N THR A 220 12.25 -18.47 11.57
CA THR A 220 12.78 -19.71 10.98
C THR A 220 12.25 -20.96 11.68
N GLY A 221 12.01 -20.90 13.00
CA GLY A 221 11.36 -21.98 13.74
C GLY A 221 9.89 -22.20 13.35
N ALA A 222 9.24 -21.21 12.73
CA ALA A 222 7.88 -21.31 12.21
C ALA A 222 7.83 -21.70 10.72
N PHE A 223 8.97 -21.97 10.09
CA PHE A 223 8.95 -22.52 8.73
C PHE A 223 8.29 -23.91 8.74
N ASP A 224 7.52 -24.18 7.68
CA ASP A 224 6.76 -25.42 7.47
C ASP A 224 5.67 -25.73 8.52
N THR A 225 5.30 -24.78 9.39
CA THR A 225 4.22 -25.00 10.38
C THR A 225 2.81 -24.79 9.82
N GLY A 226 2.68 -24.29 8.59
CA GLY A 226 1.38 -24.07 7.95
C GLY A 226 1.43 -23.11 6.76
N SER A 227 0.25 -22.71 6.30
CA SER A 227 0.05 -21.85 5.11
C SER A 227 -0.63 -20.52 5.41
N GLY A 228 -0.87 -20.19 6.69
CA GLY A 228 -1.44 -18.89 7.06
C GLY A 228 -1.00 -18.39 8.43
N PHE A 229 -1.19 -17.09 8.64
CA PHE A 229 -0.75 -16.36 9.84
C PHE A 229 -1.12 -17.03 11.16
N ARG A 230 -2.31 -17.63 11.27
CA ARG A 230 -2.77 -18.31 12.50
C ARG A 230 -1.93 -19.53 12.85
N GLU A 231 -1.26 -20.13 11.87
CA GLU A 231 -0.41 -21.32 12.01
C GLU A 231 1.08 -20.94 12.18
N TRP A 232 1.41 -19.67 11.92
CA TRP A 232 2.77 -19.11 12.03
C TRP A 232 3.03 -18.37 13.35
N THR A 233 2.01 -18.24 14.20
CA THR A 233 2.07 -17.56 15.52
C THR A 233 2.13 -18.55 16.68
#